data_AF-A0A7W6WVE7-F1
#
_entry.id   AF-A0A7W6WVE7-F1
#
_cell.length_a   1.000
_cell.length_b   1.000
_cell.length_c   1.000
_cell.angle_alpha   90.00
_cell.angle_beta   90.00
_cell.angle_gamma   90.00
#
_symmetry.space_group_name_H-M   'P 1'
#
loop_
_entity.id
_entity.type
_entity.pdbx_description
1 polymer ?
#
loop_
_entity_poly.entity_id
_entity_poly.type
_entity_poly.pdbx_seq_one_letter_code
_entity_poly.pdbx_strand_id
1 'polypeptide(L)'
;MRLLTMFIAAIFVTAASSAGAPAETKPVGASSALSDLMTRLQLQHAKLWFAGKLSNWSLASYEVQQIDRNLEAAGALLSDPSRIALAKDRLQAVDQAIQQKDVPAFTQAYSALTNECNGCHRTGGFASITIQIPVRPPVANQLFVDQLAEGRALAHGSCGTCHVVERAAKDSPASRPPAPSFLEITNRPSFSADDIRQFLASSHRRLGPAQAMPNPRLADYQIEAIVAYFETLKAGAPP
;
A
#
# COMPACT_ATOMS: atom_id res chain seq x y z
N MET A 1 75.62 -42.74 -51.62
CA MET A 1 75.42 -41.75 -52.71
C MET A 1 73.93 -41.57 -52.94
N ARG A 2 73.51 -40.30 -53.00
CA ARG A 2 72.22 -39.74 -53.48
C ARG A 2 71.00 -39.82 -52.55
N LEU A 3 70.65 -38.63 -52.04
CA LEU A 3 69.38 -38.24 -51.44
C LEU A 3 68.22 -38.45 -52.41
N LEU A 4 67.06 -38.86 -51.89
CA LEU A 4 65.77 -38.66 -52.55
C LEU A 4 64.83 -37.95 -51.56
N THR A 5 64.53 -36.69 -51.87
CA THR A 5 63.52 -35.85 -51.22
C THR A 5 62.13 -36.39 -51.52
N MET A 6 61.31 -36.65 -50.49
CA MET A 6 59.87 -36.85 -50.64
C MET A 6 59.10 -35.73 -49.96
N PHE A 7 58.26 -35.08 -50.77
CA PHE A 7 57.32 -34.02 -50.42
C PHE A 7 56.22 -34.55 -49.48
N ILE A 8 56.02 -33.87 -48.35
CA ILE A 8 54.85 -34.06 -47.48
C ILE A 8 53.74 -33.16 -48.02
N ALA A 9 52.67 -33.75 -48.55
CA ALA A 9 51.44 -33.04 -48.89
C ALA A 9 50.61 -32.84 -47.61
N ALA A 10 50.48 -31.60 -47.15
CA ALA A 10 49.63 -31.25 -46.03
C ALA A 10 48.15 -31.20 -46.46
N ILE A 11 47.35 -32.13 -45.93
CA ILE A 11 45.89 -32.12 -46.07
C ILE A 11 45.33 -31.10 -45.07
N PHE A 12 44.85 -29.96 -45.56
CA PHE A 12 44.12 -28.99 -44.75
C PHE A 12 42.66 -29.43 -44.63
N VAL A 13 42.26 -29.89 -43.44
CA VAL A 13 40.85 -30.02 -43.06
C VAL A 13 40.32 -28.62 -42.73
N THR A 14 39.44 -28.09 -43.56
CA THR A 14 38.73 -26.83 -43.29
C THR A 14 37.59 -27.09 -42.32
N ALA A 15 37.81 -26.81 -41.03
CA ALA A 15 36.74 -26.73 -40.06
C ALA A 15 35.87 -25.49 -40.37
N ALA A 16 34.65 -25.72 -40.85
CA ALA A 16 33.64 -24.68 -40.98
C ALA A 16 33.21 -24.26 -39.57
N SER A 17 33.76 -23.15 -39.08
CA SER A 17 33.26 -22.47 -37.88
C SER A 17 31.85 -21.99 -38.15
N SER A 18 30.85 -22.68 -37.59
CA SER A 18 29.52 -22.12 -37.42
C SER A 18 29.63 -20.94 -36.45
N ALA A 19 29.74 -19.74 -36.98
CA ALA A 19 29.56 -18.51 -36.23
C ALA A 19 28.14 -18.55 -35.65
N GLY A 20 28.02 -18.85 -34.35
CA GLY A 20 26.78 -18.65 -33.62
C GLY A 20 26.38 -17.19 -33.76
N ALA A 21 25.13 -16.96 -34.19
CA ALA A 21 24.55 -15.63 -34.19
C ALA A 21 24.75 -15.01 -32.79
N PRO A 22 25.12 -13.72 -32.68
CA PRO A 22 25.21 -13.08 -31.38
C PRO A 22 23.85 -13.18 -30.70
N ALA A 23 23.83 -13.74 -29.49
CA ALA A 23 22.67 -13.67 -28.63
C ALA A 23 22.27 -12.20 -28.53
N GLU A 24 21.03 -11.89 -28.89
CA GLU A 24 20.46 -10.56 -28.89
C GLU A 24 20.49 -10.02 -27.44
N THR A 25 21.54 -9.29 -27.10
CA THR A 25 21.69 -8.69 -25.78
C THR A 25 20.71 -7.53 -25.70
N LYS A 26 19.62 -7.73 -24.95
CA LYS A 26 18.69 -6.64 -24.63
C LYS A 26 19.52 -5.44 -24.14
N PRO A 27 19.25 -4.22 -24.64
CA PRO A 27 20.01 -3.04 -24.24
C PRO A 27 19.97 -2.90 -22.72
N VAL A 28 21.14 -2.66 -22.12
CA VAL A 28 21.37 -2.59 -20.66
C VAL A 28 20.33 -1.69 -19.95
N GLY A 29 19.87 -0.62 -20.61
CA GLY A 29 18.85 0.29 -20.10
C GLY A 29 17.43 -0.30 -19.95
N ALA A 30 17.03 -1.27 -20.78
CA ALA A 30 15.73 -1.94 -20.64
C ALA A 30 15.72 -2.87 -19.41
N SER A 31 16.86 -3.52 -19.13
CA SER A 31 17.00 -4.39 -17.96
C SER A 31 17.01 -3.61 -16.64
N SER A 32 17.68 -2.44 -16.59
CA SER A 32 17.68 -1.59 -15.40
C SER A 32 16.30 -0.99 -15.14
N ALA A 33 15.62 -0.49 -16.18
CA ALA A 33 14.27 0.05 -16.06
C ALA A 33 13.26 -1.00 -15.57
N LEU A 34 13.38 -2.24 -16.05
CA LEU A 34 12.56 -3.35 -15.58
C LEU A 34 12.83 -3.67 -14.10
N SER A 35 14.10 -3.68 -13.68
CA SER A 35 14.48 -3.88 -12.27
C SER A 35 13.90 -2.80 -11.34
N ASP A 36 13.92 -1.54 -11.77
CA ASP A 36 13.35 -0.42 -10.99
C ASP A 36 11.83 -0.52 -10.86
N LEU A 37 11.15 -1.00 -11.90
CA LEU A 37 9.71 -1.29 -11.86
C LEU A 37 9.39 -2.45 -10.93
N MET A 38 10.14 -3.56 -11.01
CA MET A 38 9.94 -4.72 -10.14
C MET A 38 10.19 -4.39 -8.66
N THR A 39 11.16 -3.54 -8.37
CA THR A 39 11.44 -3.06 -7.01
C THR A 39 10.25 -2.25 -6.46
N ARG A 40 9.67 -1.34 -7.27
CA ARG A 40 8.47 -0.59 -6.90
C ARG A 40 7.25 -1.50 -6.72
N LEU A 41 7.04 -2.45 -7.64
CA LEU A 41 5.96 -3.44 -7.56
C LEU A 41 6.04 -4.26 -6.29
N GLN A 42 7.23 -4.74 -5.91
CA GLN A 42 7.39 -5.53 -4.70
C GLN A 42 7.05 -4.71 -3.43
N LEU A 43 7.45 -3.44 -3.37
CA LEU A 43 7.08 -2.56 -2.28
C LEU A 43 5.55 -2.34 -2.22
N GLN A 44 4.92 -2.03 -3.34
CA GLN A 44 3.47 -1.76 -3.42
C GLN A 44 2.64 -3.02 -3.13
N HIS A 45 3.05 -4.17 -3.66
CA HIS A 45 2.47 -5.48 -3.34
C HIS A 45 2.53 -5.74 -1.83
N ALA A 46 3.64 -5.43 -1.17
CA ALA A 46 3.75 -5.58 0.28
C ALA A 46 2.87 -4.59 1.05
N LYS A 47 2.80 -3.32 0.62
CA LYS A 47 1.94 -2.29 1.23
C LYS A 47 0.46 -2.65 1.11
N LEU A 48 0.04 -3.14 -0.05
CA LEU A 48 -1.32 -3.59 -0.35
C LEU A 48 -1.79 -4.65 0.63
N TRP A 49 -0.94 -5.64 0.98
CA TRP A 49 -1.29 -6.67 1.95
C TRP A 49 -1.73 -6.08 3.28
N PHE A 50 -0.92 -5.21 3.87
CA PHE A 50 -1.21 -4.64 5.19
C PHE A 50 -2.42 -3.70 5.12
N ALA A 51 -2.54 -2.91 4.06
CA ALA A 51 -3.71 -2.04 3.85
C ALA A 51 -5.02 -2.84 3.80
N GLY A 52 -5.08 -3.91 2.98
CA GLY A 52 -6.29 -4.73 2.87
C GLY A 52 -6.56 -5.57 4.12
N LYS A 53 -5.54 -6.16 4.75
CA LYS A 53 -5.70 -6.91 6.01
C LYS A 53 -6.21 -6.06 7.17
N LEU A 54 -5.83 -4.78 7.20
CA LEU A 54 -6.25 -3.81 8.22
C LEU A 54 -7.46 -2.97 7.77
N SER A 55 -8.12 -3.35 6.67
CA SER A 55 -9.32 -2.67 6.15
C SER A 55 -9.12 -1.18 5.83
N ASN A 56 -7.89 -0.74 5.56
CA ASN A 56 -7.62 0.57 4.99
C ASN A 56 -7.87 0.51 3.47
N TRP A 57 -9.15 0.51 3.10
CA TRP A 57 -9.62 0.33 1.73
C TRP A 57 -9.16 1.44 0.78
N SER A 58 -9.01 2.66 1.29
CA SER A 58 -8.49 3.80 0.53
C SER A 58 -7.03 3.59 0.14
N LEU A 59 -6.18 3.19 1.09
CA LEU A 59 -4.79 2.84 0.81
C LEU A 59 -4.70 1.59 -0.09
N ALA A 60 -5.52 0.57 0.17
CA ALA A 60 -5.53 -0.64 -0.66
C ALA A 60 -5.89 -0.33 -2.13
N SER A 61 -6.93 0.48 -2.36
CA SER A 61 -7.32 0.95 -3.69
C SER A 61 -6.20 1.76 -4.36
N TYR A 62 -5.54 2.64 -3.60
CA TYR A 62 -4.39 3.40 -4.10
C TYR A 62 -3.25 2.47 -4.54
N GLU A 63 -2.86 1.50 -3.71
CA GLU A 63 -1.78 0.56 -4.04
C GLU A 63 -2.13 -0.33 -5.24
N VAL A 64 -3.38 -0.78 -5.38
CA VAL A 64 -3.85 -1.50 -6.57
C VAL A 64 -3.61 -0.68 -7.84
N GLN A 65 -3.98 0.60 -7.84
CA GLN A 65 -3.75 1.47 -9.00
C GLN A 65 -2.27 1.68 -9.30
N GLN A 66 -1.42 1.72 -8.27
CA GLN A 66 0.04 1.81 -8.48
C GLN A 66 0.60 0.53 -9.09
N ILE A 67 0.15 -0.63 -8.62
CA ILE A 67 0.55 -1.93 -9.14
C ILE A 67 0.10 -2.05 -10.60
N ASP A 68 -1.15 -1.69 -10.92
CA ASP A 68 -1.67 -1.74 -12.30
C ASP A 68 -0.80 -0.93 -13.27
N ARG A 69 -0.49 0.32 -12.91
CA ARG A 69 0.39 1.19 -13.72
C ARG A 69 1.80 0.63 -13.88
N ASN A 70 2.37 0.05 -12.83
CA ASN A 70 3.72 -0.49 -12.91
C ASN A 70 3.76 -1.84 -13.66
N LEU A 71 2.69 -2.65 -13.59
CA LEU A 71 2.53 -3.85 -14.41
C LEU A 71 2.43 -3.48 -15.89
N GLU A 72 1.60 -2.48 -16.24
CA GLU A 72 1.50 -1.95 -17.61
C GLU A 72 2.87 -1.50 -18.14
N ALA A 73 3.58 -0.67 -17.37
CA ALA A 73 4.91 -0.20 -17.72
C ALA A 73 5.93 -1.34 -17.85
N ALA A 74 5.86 -2.36 -16.99
CA ALA A 74 6.72 -3.53 -17.09
C ALA A 74 6.45 -4.32 -18.38
N GLY A 75 5.17 -4.50 -18.74
CA GLY A 75 4.75 -5.20 -19.95
C GLY A 75 5.34 -4.59 -21.22
N ALA A 76 5.47 -3.26 -21.29
CA ALA A 76 6.11 -2.56 -22.40
C ALA A 76 7.62 -2.84 -22.55
N LEU A 77 8.27 -3.37 -21.52
CA LEU A 77 9.70 -3.74 -21.52
C LEU A 77 9.94 -5.25 -21.74
N LEU A 78 8.86 -6.05 -21.70
CA LEU A 78 8.94 -7.48 -21.95
C LEU A 78 8.92 -7.77 -23.45
N SER A 79 9.57 -8.86 -23.85
CA SER A 79 9.50 -9.35 -25.24
C SER A 79 8.12 -9.92 -25.57
N ASP A 80 7.34 -10.24 -24.54
CA ASP A 80 6.01 -10.82 -24.62
C ASP A 80 5.12 -10.14 -23.56
N PRO A 81 4.36 -9.10 -23.96
CA PRO A 81 3.49 -8.35 -23.06
C PRO A 81 2.34 -9.19 -22.47
N SER A 82 1.97 -10.31 -23.11
CA SER A 82 0.87 -11.16 -22.64
C SER A 82 1.14 -11.78 -21.27
N ARG A 83 2.42 -11.86 -20.86
CA ARG A 83 2.85 -12.33 -19.54
C ARG A 83 2.32 -11.50 -18.39
N ILE A 84 2.01 -10.22 -18.63
CA ILE A 84 1.44 -9.32 -17.62
C ILE A 84 -0.08 -9.45 -17.53
N ALA A 85 -0.77 -9.88 -18.60
CA ALA A 85 -2.23 -9.92 -18.65
C ALA A 85 -2.83 -10.75 -17.50
N LEU A 86 -2.28 -11.94 -17.24
CA LEU A 86 -2.75 -12.80 -16.13
C LEU A 86 -2.58 -12.13 -14.76
N ALA A 87 -1.48 -11.39 -14.54
CA ALA A 87 -1.27 -10.65 -13.30
C ALA A 87 -2.29 -9.50 -13.16
N LYS A 88 -2.64 -8.82 -14.27
CA LYS A 88 -3.68 -7.78 -14.27
C LYS A 88 -5.07 -8.35 -13.99
N ASP A 89 -5.40 -9.51 -14.54
CA ASP A 89 -6.68 -10.18 -14.25
C ASP A 89 -6.81 -10.53 -12.77
N ARG A 90 -5.73 -11.04 -12.13
CA ARG A 90 -5.73 -11.26 -10.68
C ARG A 90 -5.81 -9.97 -9.88
N LEU A 91 -5.14 -8.92 -10.34
CA LEU A 91 -5.20 -7.61 -9.69
C LEU A 91 -6.64 -7.06 -9.72
N GLN A 92 -7.40 -7.29 -10.79
CA GLN A 92 -8.81 -6.92 -10.86
C GLN A 92 -9.66 -7.69 -9.82
N ALA A 93 -9.38 -8.98 -9.59
CA ALA A 93 -10.04 -9.72 -8.52
C ALA A 93 -9.71 -9.17 -7.12
N VAL A 94 -8.47 -8.68 -6.92
CA VAL A 94 -8.10 -7.98 -5.68
C VAL A 94 -8.87 -6.67 -5.53
N ASP A 95 -8.98 -5.87 -6.60
CA ASP A 95 -9.76 -4.64 -6.60
C ASP A 95 -11.23 -4.90 -6.26
N GLN A 96 -11.86 -5.91 -6.88
CA GLN A 96 -13.24 -6.28 -6.57
C GLN A 96 -13.44 -6.60 -5.08
N ALA A 97 -12.53 -7.36 -4.46
CA ALA A 97 -12.60 -7.65 -3.04
C ALA A 97 -12.41 -6.40 -2.16
N ILE A 98 -11.58 -5.45 -2.59
CA ILE A 98 -11.40 -4.14 -1.93
C ILE A 98 -12.68 -3.30 -2.03
N GLN A 99 -13.32 -3.24 -3.21
CA GLN A 99 -14.58 -2.52 -3.38
C GLN A 99 -15.71 -3.12 -2.52
N GLN A 100 -15.70 -4.44 -2.35
CA GLN A 100 -16.63 -5.16 -1.47
C GLN A 100 -16.28 -5.04 0.02
N LYS A 101 -15.09 -4.52 0.35
CA LYS A 101 -14.56 -4.42 1.72
C LYS A 101 -14.51 -5.79 2.43
N ASP A 102 -14.21 -6.84 1.69
CA ASP A 102 -14.22 -8.22 2.15
C ASP A 102 -12.79 -8.72 2.40
N VAL A 103 -12.40 -8.79 3.68
CA VAL A 103 -11.04 -9.20 4.09
C VAL A 103 -10.73 -10.66 3.72
N PRO A 104 -11.63 -11.65 3.95
CA PRO A 104 -11.45 -13.01 3.44
C PRO A 104 -11.24 -13.08 1.91
N ALA A 105 -12.12 -12.46 1.12
CA ALA A 105 -12.01 -12.45 -0.34
C ALA A 105 -10.72 -11.76 -0.80
N PHE A 106 -10.35 -10.64 -0.17
CA PHE A 106 -9.10 -9.93 -0.43
C PHE A 106 -7.90 -10.84 -0.17
N THR A 107 -7.89 -11.55 0.96
CA THR A 107 -6.78 -12.43 1.34
C THR A 107 -6.58 -13.55 0.31
N GLN A 108 -7.67 -14.13 -0.18
CA GLN A 108 -7.64 -15.15 -1.23
C GLN A 108 -7.15 -14.59 -2.57
N ALA A 109 -7.72 -13.47 -3.02
CA ALA A 109 -7.34 -12.83 -4.28
C ALA A 109 -5.86 -12.38 -4.27
N TYR A 110 -5.38 -11.84 -3.15
CA TYR A 110 -4.00 -11.43 -2.97
C TYR A 110 -3.02 -12.62 -3.04
N SER A 111 -3.38 -13.77 -2.45
CA SER A 111 -2.59 -14.99 -2.56
C SER A 111 -2.52 -15.47 -4.02
N ALA A 112 -3.64 -15.43 -4.75
CA ALA A 112 -3.67 -15.75 -6.17
C ALA A 112 -2.78 -14.80 -7.00
N LEU A 113 -2.85 -13.49 -6.76
CA LEU A 113 -1.96 -12.51 -7.39
C LEU A 113 -0.49 -12.83 -7.12
N THR A 114 -0.13 -13.14 -5.87
CA THR A 114 1.24 -13.49 -5.48
C THR A 114 1.74 -14.73 -6.23
N ASN A 115 0.86 -15.72 -6.42
CA ASN A 115 1.19 -16.92 -7.19
C ASN A 115 1.42 -16.60 -8.68
N GLU A 116 0.62 -15.71 -9.28
CA GLU A 116 0.85 -15.28 -10.67
C GLU A 116 2.12 -14.46 -10.84
N CYS A 117 2.47 -13.57 -9.89
CA CYS A 117 3.76 -12.88 -9.89
C CYS A 117 4.91 -13.89 -9.95
N ASN A 118 4.86 -14.91 -9.11
CA ASN A 118 5.84 -16.00 -9.11
C ASN A 118 5.81 -16.84 -10.39
N GLY A 119 4.64 -17.05 -11.00
CA GLY A 119 4.49 -17.68 -12.31
C GLY A 119 5.27 -16.94 -13.39
N CYS A 120 5.07 -15.61 -13.48
CA CYS A 120 5.80 -14.74 -14.41
C CYS A 120 7.31 -14.75 -14.15
N HIS A 121 7.75 -14.74 -12.88
CA HIS A 121 9.17 -14.79 -12.55
C HIS A 121 9.82 -16.11 -13.01
N ARG A 122 9.16 -17.26 -12.80
CA ARG A 122 9.68 -18.56 -13.25
C ARG A 122 9.82 -18.64 -14.76
N THR A 123 8.77 -18.29 -15.50
CA THR A 123 8.77 -18.33 -16.98
C THR A 123 9.61 -17.22 -17.61
N GLY A 124 9.87 -16.15 -16.86
CA GLY A 124 10.76 -15.05 -17.24
C GLY A 124 12.25 -15.31 -17.01
N GLY A 125 12.64 -16.45 -16.40
CA GLY A 125 14.04 -16.75 -16.07
C GLY A 125 14.53 -16.12 -14.76
N PHE A 126 13.61 -15.59 -13.94
CA PHE A 126 13.87 -14.94 -12.65
C PHE A 126 13.39 -15.80 -11.47
N ALA A 127 13.42 -17.13 -11.59
CA ALA A 127 12.89 -18.06 -10.58
C ALA A 127 13.54 -17.89 -9.18
N SER A 128 14.76 -17.36 -9.11
CA SER A 128 15.44 -17.02 -7.85
C SER A 128 14.76 -15.86 -7.09
N ILE A 129 13.97 -15.03 -7.76
CA ILE A 129 13.17 -13.96 -7.18
C ILE A 129 11.78 -14.52 -6.88
N THR A 130 11.63 -15.24 -5.77
CA THR A 130 10.33 -15.74 -5.32
C THR A 130 9.71 -14.76 -4.32
N ILE A 131 8.52 -14.27 -4.65
CA ILE A 131 7.70 -13.40 -3.82
C ILE A 131 6.91 -14.24 -2.82
N GLN A 132 6.79 -13.74 -1.59
CA GLN A 132 5.95 -14.32 -0.54
C GLN A 132 4.99 -13.27 0.00
N ILE A 133 3.92 -13.73 0.65
CA ILE A 133 3.05 -12.85 1.45
C ILE A 133 3.90 -12.27 2.60
N PRO A 134 3.96 -10.94 2.78
CA PRO A 134 4.84 -10.35 3.77
C PRO A 134 4.32 -10.61 5.19
N VAL A 135 5.25 -10.99 6.08
CA VAL A 135 4.96 -11.26 7.50
C VAL A 135 5.28 -10.06 8.41
N ARG A 136 5.91 -9.02 7.87
CA ARG A 136 6.21 -7.76 8.56
C ARG A 136 5.99 -6.58 7.61
N PRO A 137 5.60 -5.40 8.12
CA PRO A 137 5.45 -4.19 7.30
C PRO A 137 6.71 -3.90 6.49
N PRO A 138 6.59 -3.55 5.19
CA PRO A 138 7.74 -3.31 4.32
C PRO A 138 8.50 -2.02 4.66
N VAL A 139 7.84 -1.09 5.37
CA VAL A 139 8.39 0.17 5.87
C VAL A 139 7.93 0.36 7.31
N ALA A 140 8.83 0.83 8.17
CA ALA A 140 8.56 0.99 9.61
C ALA A 140 7.90 2.33 9.97
N ASN A 141 7.87 3.28 9.03
CA ASN A 141 7.41 4.65 9.23
C ASN A 141 6.05 4.93 8.54
N GLN A 142 5.26 3.89 8.27
CA GLN A 142 3.92 4.04 7.72
C GLN A 142 2.90 3.25 8.56
N LEU A 143 1.81 3.92 8.92
CA LEU A 143 0.62 3.28 9.48
C LEU A 143 -0.23 2.69 8.34
N PHE A 144 -0.69 1.45 8.51
CA PHE A 144 -1.49 0.73 7.52
C PHE A 144 -2.97 0.61 7.91
N VAL A 145 -3.35 1.03 9.12
CA VAL A 145 -4.74 1.24 9.52
C VAL A 145 -5.29 2.51 8.88
N ASP A 146 -6.62 2.63 8.78
CA ASP A 146 -7.26 3.90 8.45
C ASP A 146 -7.39 4.76 9.72
N GLN A 147 -6.39 5.60 9.97
CA GLN A 147 -6.32 6.46 11.16
C GLN A 147 -7.54 7.39 11.28
N LEU A 148 -8.09 7.84 10.15
CA LEU A 148 -9.23 8.77 10.14
C LEU A 148 -10.53 8.05 10.49
N ALA A 149 -10.77 6.89 9.90
CA ALA A 149 -11.91 6.06 10.24
C ALA A 149 -11.85 5.62 11.72
N GLU A 150 -10.68 5.25 12.22
CA GLU A 150 -10.47 4.93 13.64
C GLU A 150 -10.75 6.14 14.54
N GLY A 151 -10.21 7.31 14.19
CA GLY A 151 -10.44 8.56 14.92
C GLY A 151 -11.90 8.96 15.01
N ARG A 152 -12.62 8.84 13.88
CA ARG A 152 -14.08 9.05 13.83
C ARG A 152 -14.79 8.06 14.76
N ALA A 153 -14.52 6.77 14.64
CA ALA A 153 -15.17 5.74 15.45
C ALA A 153 -14.92 5.96 16.96
N LEU A 154 -13.68 6.27 17.34
CA LEU A 154 -13.31 6.60 18.71
C LEU A 154 -14.03 7.84 19.23
N ALA A 155 -14.12 8.90 18.42
CA ALA A 155 -14.84 10.11 18.77
C ALA A 155 -16.34 9.84 18.97
N HIS A 156 -16.98 9.05 18.10
CA HIS A 156 -18.37 8.67 18.27
C HIS A 156 -18.59 7.85 19.55
N GLY A 157 -17.76 6.84 19.80
CA GLY A 157 -17.89 5.97 20.97
C GLY A 157 -17.58 6.67 22.30
N SER A 158 -16.60 7.57 22.32
CA SER A 158 -16.10 8.19 23.56
C SER A 158 -16.71 9.55 23.85
N CYS A 159 -17.08 10.31 22.81
CA CYS A 159 -17.52 11.70 22.94
C CYS A 159 -18.98 11.89 22.52
N GLY A 160 -19.57 10.97 21.76
CA GLY A 160 -20.90 11.12 21.13
C GLY A 160 -22.07 11.26 22.12
N THR A 161 -21.93 10.82 23.37
CA THR A 161 -22.95 11.03 24.40
C THR A 161 -23.17 12.51 24.73
N CYS A 162 -22.11 13.32 24.63
CA CYS A 162 -22.13 14.74 25.01
C CYS A 162 -21.96 15.68 23.82
N HIS A 163 -21.18 15.28 22.81
CA HIS A 163 -20.84 16.09 21.66
C HIS A 163 -21.55 15.61 20.39
N VAL A 164 -21.92 16.56 19.52
CA VAL A 164 -22.21 16.24 18.12
C VAL A 164 -20.88 16.08 17.38
N VAL A 165 -20.53 14.84 17.03
CA VAL A 165 -19.22 14.46 16.45
C VAL A 165 -19.18 14.63 14.93
N GLU A 166 -20.33 14.65 14.27
CA GLU A 166 -20.45 14.89 12.83
C GLU A 166 -21.75 15.62 12.48
N ARG A 167 -21.76 16.32 11.34
CA ARG A 167 -22.92 17.13 10.89
C ARG A 167 -24.17 16.30 10.64
N ALA A 168 -24.00 15.05 10.21
CA ALA A 168 -25.09 14.15 9.86
C ALA A 168 -25.57 13.27 11.03
N ALA A 169 -25.15 13.58 12.27
CA ALA A 169 -25.55 12.81 13.44
C ALA A 169 -27.10 12.74 13.50
N LYS A 170 -27.63 11.51 13.36
CA LYS A 170 -29.07 11.26 13.38
C LYS A 170 -29.68 11.43 14.77
N ASP A 171 -28.86 11.21 15.80
CA ASP A 171 -29.27 11.27 17.19
C ASP A 171 -28.70 12.50 17.88
N SER A 172 -29.52 13.15 18.68
CA SER A 172 -29.07 14.26 19.54
C SER A 172 -28.28 13.70 20.73
N PRO A 173 -27.23 14.39 21.20
CA PRO A 173 -26.53 14.01 22.41
C PRO A 173 -27.47 13.92 23.61
N ALA A 174 -27.20 12.98 24.51
CA ALA A 174 -27.96 12.78 25.74
C ALA A 174 -27.78 13.95 26.73
N SER A 175 -26.62 14.62 26.69
CA SER A 175 -26.35 15.80 27.50
C SER A 175 -27.32 16.96 27.18
N ARG A 176 -27.80 17.63 28.23
CA ARG A 176 -28.68 18.80 28.16
C ARG A 176 -28.19 19.91 29.10
N PRO A 177 -27.69 21.05 28.58
CA PRO A 177 -27.45 21.33 27.16
C PRO A 177 -26.36 20.41 26.56
N PRO A 178 -26.36 20.19 25.24
CA PRO A 178 -25.28 19.45 24.59
C PRO A 178 -23.96 20.22 24.73
N ALA A 179 -22.85 19.48 24.80
CA ALA A 179 -21.54 20.08 24.68
C ALA A 179 -21.33 20.62 23.26
N PRO A 180 -20.41 21.58 23.05
CA PRO A 180 -20.13 22.12 21.72
C PRO A 180 -19.82 21.01 20.72
N SER A 181 -20.41 21.10 19.53
CA SER A 181 -20.13 20.16 18.45
C SER A 181 -18.65 20.20 18.03
N PHE A 182 -18.16 19.11 17.46
CA PHE A 182 -16.79 19.06 16.94
C PHE A 182 -16.57 20.13 15.87
N LEU A 183 -17.59 20.37 15.04
CA LEU A 183 -17.54 21.43 14.04
C LEU A 183 -17.40 22.82 14.67
N GLU A 184 -18.21 23.14 15.67
CA GLU A 184 -18.09 24.41 16.41
C GLU A 184 -16.70 24.55 17.02
N ILE A 185 -16.14 23.48 17.60
CA ILE A 185 -14.79 23.47 18.15
C ILE A 185 -13.75 23.78 17.06
N THR A 186 -13.80 23.11 15.90
CA THR A 186 -12.86 23.36 14.78
C THR A 186 -12.99 24.77 14.17
N ASN A 187 -14.16 25.40 14.30
CA ASN A 187 -14.41 26.73 13.77
C ASN A 187 -13.96 27.86 14.72
N ARG A 188 -13.52 27.54 15.94
CA ARG A 188 -13.00 28.56 16.86
C ARG A 188 -11.69 29.14 16.32
N PRO A 189 -11.46 30.46 16.42
CA PRO A 189 -10.19 31.07 16.07
C PRO A 189 -8.99 30.49 16.85
N SER A 190 -9.24 29.96 18.05
CA SER A 190 -8.24 29.35 18.92
C SER A 190 -8.06 27.84 18.69
N PHE A 191 -8.64 27.25 17.65
CA PHE A 191 -8.47 25.82 17.39
C PHE A 191 -7.03 25.49 17.01
N SER A 192 -6.44 24.52 17.71
CA SER A 192 -5.11 23.97 17.45
C SER A 192 -5.11 22.47 17.70
N ALA A 193 -4.49 21.70 16.79
CA ALA A 193 -4.31 20.25 16.98
C ALA A 193 -3.47 19.95 18.23
N ASP A 194 -2.46 20.78 18.53
CA ASP A 194 -1.60 20.65 19.71
C ASP A 194 -2.41 20.83 21.00
N ASP A 195 -3.29 21.83 21.03
CA ASP A 195 -4.13 22.09 22.19
C ASP A 195 -5.15 20.96 22.40
N ILE A 196 -5.70 20.40 21.31
CA ILE A 196 -6.59 19.23 21.40
C ILE A 196 -5.82 18.01 21.94
N ARG A 197 -4.60 17.73 21.46
CA ARG A 197 -3.76 16.64 22.01
C ARG A 197 -3.54 16.82 23.50
N GLN A 198 -3.07 18.00 23.91
CA GLN A 198 -2.77 18.30 25.31
C GLN A 198 -4.03 18.18 26.18
N PHE A 199 -5.16 18.69 25.67
CA PHE A 199 -6.45 18.61 26.34
C PHE A 199 -6.88 17.15 26.55
N LEU A 200 -6.91 16.33 25.48
CA LEU A 200 -7.33 14.93 25.54
C LEU A 200 -6.42 14.05 26.42
N ALA A 201 -5.13 14.37 26.51
CA ALA A 201 -4.18 13.70 27.39
C ALA A 201 -4.35 14.09 28.88
N SER A 202 -5.05 15.19 29.17
CA SER A 202 -5.12 15.73 30.52
C SER A 202 -6.18 15.04 31.39
N SER A 203 -5.84 14.87 32.68
CA SER A 203 -6.79 14.45 33.70
C SER A 203 -7.57 15.67 34.17
N HIS A 204 -8.66 16.03 33.48
CA HIS A 204 -9.55 17.18 33.77
C HIS A 204 -10.20 17.18 35.18
N ARG A 205 -9.40 17.12 36.24
CA ARG A 205 -9.85 17.07 37.63
C ARG A 205 -10.08 18.50 38.12
N ARG A 206 -11.27 19.03 37.76
CA ARG A 206 -11.95 20.28 38.23
C ARG A 206 -12.15 21.36 37.14
N LEU A 207 -13.25 21.27 36.39
CA LEU A 207 -13.88 22.44 35.75
C LEU A 207 -15.20 22.74 36.47
N GLY A 208 -15.11 23.29 37.69
CA GLY A 208 -16.22 23.94 38.38
C GLY A 208 -17.50 23.10 38.63
N PRO A 209 -18.59 23.74 39.05
CA PRO A 209 -19.84 23.07 39.45
C PRO A 209 -20.67 22.54 38.27
N ALA A 210 -20.31 22.85 37.03
CA ALA A 210 -21.14 22.70 35.83
C ALA A 210 -20.70 21.55 34.89
N GLN A 211 -20.07 20.51 35.42
CA GLN A 211 -19.67 19.28 34.69
C GLN A 211 -18.57 19.53 33.64
N ALA A 212 -17.34 19.44 34.12
CA ALA A 212 -16.14 19.27 33.30
C ALA A 212 -16.26 18.05 32.38
N MET A 213 -15.86 18.18 31.11
CA MET A 213 -15.64 17.01 30.25
C MET A 213 -14.79 15.97 31.00
N PRO A 214 -15.27 14.73 31.19
CA PRO A 214 -14.53 13.73 31.93
C PRO A 214 -13.23 13.36 31.19
N ASN A 215 -12.21 12.89 31.91
CA ASN A 215 -11.02 12.34 31.25
C ASN A 215 -11.45 11.11 30.43
N PRO A 216 -11.25 11.12 29.09
CA PRO A 216 -11.69 10.04 28.22
C PRO A 216 -10.80 8.78 28.32
N ARG A 217 -9.67 8.84 29.06
CA ARG A 217 -8.72 7.74 29.30
C ARG A 217 -8.25 7.06 28.01
N LEU A 218 -7.88 7.90 27.05
CA LEU A 218 -7.37 7.47 25.73
C LEU A 218 -5.88 7.17 25.80
N ALA A 219 -5.43 6.18 25.04
CA ALA A 219 -4.02 5.97 24.75
C ALA A 219 -3.52 6.98 23.70
N ASP A 220 -2.21 7.20 23.63
CA ASP A 220 -1.61 8.20 22.73
C ASP A 220 -2.03 8.01 21.27
N TYR A 221 -2.05 6.77 20.76
CA TYR A 221 -2.46 6.49 19.38
C TYR A 221 -3.95 6.82 19.13
N GLN A 222 -4.81 6.69 20.14
CA GLN A 222 -6.22 7.04 20.06
C GLN A 222 -6.41 8.57 20.03
N ILE A 223 -5.60 9.29 20.81
CA ILE A 223 -5.55 10.76 20.79
C ILE A 223 -5.16 11.24 19.40
N GLU A 224 -4.08 10.69 18.82
CA GLU A 224 -3.65 11.07 17.46
C GLU A 224 -4.72 10.77 16.41
N ALA A 225 -5.41 9.63 16.50
CA ALA A 225 -6.49 9.30 15.58
C ALA A 225 -7.65 10.33 15.67
N ILE A 226 -8.08 10.68 16.89
CA ILE A 226 -9.13 11.70 17.10
C ILE A 226 -8.67 13.08 16.60
N VAL A 227 -7.41 13.46 16.84
CA VAL A 227 -6.85 14.74 16.39
C VAL A 227 -6.80 14.81 14.87
N ALA A 228 -6.35 13.74 14.20
CA ALA A 228 -6.38 13.65 12.73
C ALA A 228 -7.82 13.81 12.21
N TYR A 229 -8.81 13.22 12.90
CA TYR A 229 -10.22 13.43 12.55
C TYR A 229 -10.66 14.90 12.72
N PHE A 230 -10.28 15.58 13.81
CA PHE A 230 -10.53 17.03 13.97
C PHE A 230 -9.91 17.87 12.84
N GLU A 231 -8.70 17.54 12.40
CA GLU A 231 -8.03 18.22 11.29
C GLU A 231 -8.79 18.06 9.97
N THR A 232 -9.36 16.87 9.69
CA THR A 232 -10.20 16.68 8.50
C THR A 232 -11.48 17.51 8.52
N LEU A 233 -12.13 17.60 9.70
CA LEU A 233 -13.31 18.45 9.87
C LEU A 233 -12.97 19.92 9.65
N LYS A 234 -11.80 20.37 10.12
CA LYS A 234 -11.29 21.72 9.92
C LYS A 234 -11.02 22.03 8.44
N ALA A 235 -10.44 21.06 7.72
CA ALA A 235 -10.14 21.19 6.31
C ALA A 235 -11.40 21.17 5.41
N GLY A 236 -12.57 20.80 5.96
CA GLY A 236 -13.78 20.58 5.18
C GLY A 236 -13.68 19.38 4.23
N ALA A 237 -12.71 18.48 4.46
CA ALA A 237 -12.57 17.27 3.69
C ALA A 237 -13.79 16.36 3.93
N PRO A 238 -14.30 15.67 2.91
CA PRO A 238 -15.35 14.70 3.10
C PRO A 238 -14.88 13.60 4.06
N PRO A 239 -15.80 13.11 4.92
CA PRO A 239 -15.50 12.12 5.94
C PRO A 239 -15.02 10.76 5.42
#